data_AF-A0A381VLA8-F1
#
_entry.id   AF-A0A381VLA8-F1
#
_cell.length_a   1.000
_cell.length_b   1.000
_cell.length_c   1.000
_cell.angle_alpha   90.00
_cell.angle_beta   90.00
_cell.angle_gamma   90.00
#
_symmetry.space_group_name_H-M   'P 1'
#
loop_
_entity.id
_entity.type
_entity.pdbx_description
1 polymer ?
#
loop_
_entity_poly.entity_id
_entity_poly.type
_entity_poly.pdbx_seq_one_letter_code
_entity_poly.pdbx_strand_id
1 'polypeptide(L)'
;MKNYKLILQLLLFLSCAFNSSIYAKDNTVVFVTLGDMDFVADDSLYGNQVLKVPEITQSVMDHGGVLAFIERPENDDRSQRWSQLPQLTLSFDNPTFMYLSHGLGLVRLSYQSSKTIKDAIEYTKDKRLKLVIF
;
A
#
# COMPACT_ATOMS: atom_id res chain seq x y z
N MET A 1 18.32 24.68 -47.16
CA MET A 1 18.59 23.48 -46.34
C MET A 1 18.83 23.73 -44.84
N LYS A 2 18.96 24.98 -44.35
CA LYS A 2 19.20 25.25 -42.92
C LYS A 2 17.92 25.26 -42.05
N ASN A 3 16.78 25.63 -42.62
CA ASN A 3 15.59 25.96 -41.82
C ASN A 3 14.83 24.72 -41.31
N TYR A 4 14.87 23.60 -42.03
CA TYR A 4 14.20 22.37 -41.59
C TYR A 4 14.90 21.67 -40.42
N LYS A 5 16.22 21.83 -40.27
CA LYS A 5 16.95 21.30 -39.10
C LYS A 5 16.55 22.04 -37.82
N LEU A 6 16.32 23.35 -37.92
CA LEU A 6 15.86 24.18 -36.81
C LEU A 6 14.43 23.80 -36.37
N ILE A 7 13.53 23.60 -37.33
CA ILE A 7 12.14 23.19 -37.06
C ILE A 7 12.09 21.79 -36.44
N LEU A 8 12.92 20.85 -36.93
CA LEU A 8 12.99 19.50 -36.39
C LEU A 8 13.55 19.47 -34.96
N GLN A 9 14.57 20.31 -34.66
CA GLN A 9 15.06 20.49 -33.29
C GLN A 9 13.98 21.08 -32.38
N LEU A 10 13.23 22.09 -32.84
CA LEU A 10 12.17 22.71 -32.05
C LEU A 10 11.04 21.72 -31.72
N LEU A 11 10.65 20.87 -32.67
CA LEU A 11 9.65 19.81 -32.47
C LEU A 11 10.13 18.73 -31.48
N LEU A 12 11.42 18.36 -31.53
CA LEU A 12 12.03 17.44 -30.56
C LEU A 12 12.04 18.03 -29.14
N PHE A 13 12.40 19.31 -28.98
CA PHE A 13 12.35 19.99 -27.68
C PHE A 13 10.91 20.14 -27.15
N LEU A 14 9.93 20.39 -28.01
CA LEU A 14 8.53 20.43 -27.62
C LEU A 14 8.03 19.07 -27.12
N SER A 15 8.39 17.98 -27.79
CA SER A 15 7.98 16.62 -27.38
C SER A 15 8.56 16.19 -26.03
N CYS A 16 9.74 16.67 -25.66
CA CYS A 16 10.32 16.42 -24.33
C CYS A 16 9.65 17.25 -23.23
N ALA A 17 9.25 18.50 -23.52
CA ALA A 17 8.63 19.37 -22.52
C ALA A 17 7.16 19.00 -22.22
N PHE A 18 6.45 18.39 -23.16
CA PHE A 18 5.05 17.99 -22.97
C PHE A 18 4.87 16.65 -22.25
N ASN A 19 5.91 15.81 -22.12
CA ASN A 19 5.82 14.52 -21.42
C ASN A 19 6.05 14.60 -19.91
N SER A 20 6.69 15.67 -19.41
CA SER A 20 7.04 15.82 -17.99
C SER A 20 5.91 16.39 -17.12
N SER A 21 4.78 16.81 -17.71
CA SER A 21 3.65 17.41 -16.97
C SER A 21 2.49 16.43 -16.70
N ILE A 22 2.54 15.19 -17.17
CA ILE A 22 1.34 14.32 -17.17
C ILE A 22 1.22 13.43 -15.92
N TYR A 23 2.24 13.26 -15.08
CA TYR A 23 2.19 12.25 -13.98
C TYR A 23 2.90 12.60 -12.66
N ALA A 24 2.93 13.86 -12.23
CA ALA A 24 3.30 14.17 -10.85
C ALA A 24 2.07 14.66 -10.08
N LYS A 25 1.10 13.77 -9.88
CA LYS A 25 0.13 13.98 -8.80
C LYS A 25 0.88 13.72 -7.50
N ASP A 26 0.84 14.66 -6.57
CA ASP A 26 1.45 14.47 -5.26
C ASP A 26 0.84 13.23 -4.58
N ASN A 27 1.71 12.34 -4.09
CA ASN A 27 1.27 11.13 -3.40
C ASN A 27 0.46 11.51 -2.15
N THR A 28 -0.71 10.90 -1.97
CA THR A 28 -1.52 11.07 -0.77
C THR A 28 -1.11 10.03 0.28
N VAL A 29 -0.77 10.47 1.49
CA VAL A 29 -0.42 9.57 2.60
C VAL A 29 -1.54 9.54 3.62
N VAL A 30 -2.08 8.35 3.88
CA VAL A 30 -3.17 8.12 4.85
C VAL A 30 -2.67 7.20 5.96
N PHE A 31 -3.06 7.46 7.20
CA PHE A 31 -2.84 6.56 8.31
C PHE A 31 -4.19 6.02 8.80
N VAL A 32 -4.29 4.70 8.89
CA VAL A 32 -5.46 4.01 9.45
C VAL A 32 -5.01 3.14 10.62
N THR A 33 -5.83 3.05 11.65
CA THR A 33 -5.60 2.14 12.78
C THR A 33 -6.25 0.81 12.49
N LEU A 34 -5.52 -0.28 12.68
CA LEU A 34 -6.03 -1.63 12.53
C LEU A 34 -6.90 -1.99 13.73
N GLY A 35 -8.04 -2.62 13.47
CA GLY A 35 -9.01 -3.01 14.49
C GLY A 35 -9.24 -4.51 14.52
N ASP A 36 -10.43 -4.88 14.95
CA ASP A 36 -10.90 -6.27 14.88
C ASP A 36 -11.07 -6.72 13.41
N MET A 37 -10.99 -8.02 13.19
CA MET A 37 -11.17 -8.61 11.88
C MET A 37 -12.64 -8.59 11.47
N ASP A 38 -12.94 -8.20 10.22
CA ASP A 38 -14.29 -8.30 9.66
C ASP A 38 -14.69 -9.75 9.39
N PHE A 39 -13.69 -10.58 9.07
CA PHE A 39 -13.89 -11.99 8.78
C PHE A 39 -12.71 -12.83 9.27
N VAL A 40 -13.02 -13.96 9.88
CA VAL A 40 -12.08 -15.04 10.20
C VAL A 40 -12.76 -16.34 9.79
N ALA A 41 -12.09 -17.16 8.99
CA ALA A 41 -12.58 -18.49 8.62
C ALA A 41 -12.60 -19.41 9.86
N ASP A 42 -13.51 -20.39 9.88
CA ASP A 42 -13.70 -21.31 11.01
C ASP A 42 -12.41 -22.07 11.38
N ASP A 43 -11.60 -22.43 10.37
CA ASP A 43 -10.31 -23.09 10.54
C ASP A 43 -9.18 -22.16 11.02
N SER A 44 -9.46 -20.85 11.14
CA SER A 44 -8.50 -19.80 11.48
C SER A 44 -7.27 -19.74 10.56
N LEU A 45 -7.37 -20.25 9.33
CA LEU A 45 -6.28 -20.22 8.36
C LEU A 45 -6.30 -18.94 7.50
N TYR A 46 -7.47 -18.31 7.40
CA TYR A 46 -7.68 -17.08 6.64
C TYR A 46 -8.55 -16.08 7.41
N GLY A 47 -8.26 -14.80 7.21
CA GLY A 47 -9.06 -13.70 7.75
C GLY A 47 -8.71 -12.38 7.07
N ASN A 48 -9.62 -11.41 7.14
CA ASN A 48 -9.36 -10.07 6.63
C ASN A 48 -10.09 -8.98 7.44
N GLN A 49 -9.59 -7.76 7.28
CA GLN A 49 -10.24 -6.52 7.69
C GLN A 49 -10.26 -5.53 6.52
N VAL A 50 -11.35 -4.78 6.40
CA VAL A 50 -11.63 -3.78 5.36
C VAL A 50 -11.63 -2.41 6.01
N LEU A 51 -10.74 -1.55 5.51
CA LEU A 51 -10.52 -0.21 6.03
C LEU A 51 -11.04 0.78 5.01
N LYS A 52 -11.88 1.72 5.45
CA LYS A 52 -12.39 2.80 4.59
C LYS A 52 -11.28 3.81 4.32
N VAL A 53 -11.05 4.09 3.04
CA VAL A 53 -10.01 5.00 2.56
C VAL A 53 -10.58 5.77 1.36
N PRO A 54 -11.41 6.80 1.60
CA PRO A 54 -12.11 7.54 0.53
C PRO A 54 -11.17 8.20 -0.49
N GLU A 55 -9.90 8.37 -0.15
CA GLU A 55 -8.84 8.88 -1.03
C GLU A 55 -8.55 7.95 -2.22
N ILE A 56 -8.93 6.67 -2.13
CA ILE A 56 -8.83 5.72 -3.25
C ILE A 56 -10.01 5.97 -4.19
N THR A 57 -9.86 6.96 -5.05
CA THR A 57 -10.85 7.35 -6.06
C THR A 57 -10.78 6.48 -7.31
N GLN A 58 -11.74 6.63 -8.23
CA GLN A 58 -11.72 5.93 -9.51
C GLN A 58 -10.43 6.21 -10.31
N SER A 59 -9.90 7.43 -10.24
CA SER A 59 -8.62 7.75 -10.88
C SER A 59 -7.44 6.95 -10.30
N VAL A 60 -7.47 6.61 -9.00
CA VAL A 60 -6.45 5.74 -8.39
C VAL A 60 -6.62 4.31 -8.88
N MET A 61 -7.86 3.85 -9.02
CA MET A 61 -8.15 2.51 -9.55
C MET A 61 -7.69 2.35 -11.01
N ASP A 62 -7.87 3.38 -11.83
CA ASP A 62 -7.60 3.31 -13.26
C ASP A 62 -6.12 3.57 -13.61
N HIS A 63 -5.45 4.45 -12.84
CA HIS A 63 -4.13 4.99 -13.22
C HIS A 63 -3.08 4.99 -12.09
N GLY A 64 -3.50 4.69 -10.86
CA GLY A 64 -2.67 4.82 -9.67
C GLY A 64 -2.41 3.49 -8.98
N GLY A 65 -2.17 3.56 -7.68
CA GLY A 65 -1.96 2.38 -6.85
C GLY A 65 -1.88 2.73 -5.37
N VAL A 66 -1.79 1.69 -4.54
CA VAL A 66 -1.65 1.84 -3.09
C VAL A 66 -0.49 0.98 -2.59
N LEU A 67 0.50 1.61 -1.96
CA LEU A 67 1.51 0.92 -1.15
C LEU A 67 1.11 1.00 0.32
N ALA A 68 1.39 -0.06 1.07
CA ALA A 68 1.07 -0.13 2.48
C ALA A 68 2.26 -0.54 3.33
N PHE A 69 2.34 0.06 4.52
CA PHE A 69 3.36 -0.22 5.52
C PHE A 69 2.71 -0.38 6.88
N ILE A 70 3.04 -1.46 7.59
CA ILE A 70 2.59 -1.68 8.96
C ILE A 70 3.59 -1.11 9.96
N GLU A 71 3.09 -0.46 10.99
CA GLU A 71 3.89 0.15 12.04
C GLU A 71 4.60 -0.92 12.89
N ARG A 72 5.88 -0.66 13.18
CA ARG A 72 6.61 -1.30 14.26
C ARG A 72 6.91 -0.22 15.29
N PRO A 73 6.19 -0.19 16.42
CA PRO A 73 6.31 0.88 17.41
C PRO A 73 7.70 0.90 18.01
N GLU A 74 8.08 2.07 18.49
CA GLU A 74 9.29 2.27 19.28
C GLU A 74 9.22 1.46 20.58
N ASN A 75 10.38 1.01 21.05
CA ASN A 75 10.58 0.45 22.37
C ASN A 75 11.96 0.87 22.90
N ASP A 76 12.29 0.48 24.14
CA ASP A 76 13.52 0.89 24.83
C ASP A 76 14.82 0.65 24.01
N ASP A 77 14.81 -0.34 23.12
CA ASP A 77 15.99 -0.74 22.34
C ASP A 77 15.97 -0.25 20.88
N ARG A 78 14.82 0.19 20.36
CA ARG A 78 14.62 0.39 18.92
C ARG A 78 13.64 1.51 18.63
N SER A 79 14.07 2.44 17.77
CA SER A 79 13.19 3.46 17.21
C SER A 79 12.03 2.87 16.39
N GLN A 80 10.97 3.68 16.23
CA GLN A 80 9.86 3.35 15.37
C GLN A 80 10.33 3.08 13.93
N ARG A 81 9.77 2.04 13.31
CA ARG A 81 10.01 1.71 11.90
C ARG A 81 8.72 1.27 11.21
N TRP A 82 8.77 1.18 9.89
CA TRP A 82 7.63 0.78 9.06
C TRP A 82 8.04 -0.41 8.19
N SER A 83 7.24 -1.47 8.20
CA SER A 83 7.47 -2.67 7.39
C SER A 83 6.53 -2.66 6.18
N GLN A 84 7.09 -2.68 4.97
CA GLN A 84 6.31 -2.68 3.73
C GLN A 84 5.57 -4.01 3.53
N LEU A 85 4.29 -3.97 3.18
CA LEU A 85 3.51 -5.14 2.78
C LEU A 85 3.74 -5.51 1.30
N PRO A 86 3.59 -6.80 0.91
CA PRO A 86 3.26 -7.94 1.77
C PRO A 86 4.42 -8.37 2.69
N GLN A 87 4.09 -9.01 3.81
CA GLN A 87 5.06 -9.49 4.81
C GLN A 87 4.76 -10.95 5.17
N LEU A 88 5.80 -11.73 5.43
CA LEU A 88 5.68 -13.03 6.08
C LEU A 88 6.25 -12.93 7.49
N THR A 89 5.46 -13.27 8.52
CA THR A 89 5.88 -13.21 9.92
C THR A 89 6.77 -14.39 10.31
N LEU A 90 7.92 -14.56 9.63
CA LEU A 90 8.84 -15.69 9.79
C LEU A 90 9.37 -15.89 11.22
N SER A 91 9.38 -14.83 12.03
CA SER A 91 9.82 -14.89 13.43
C SER A 91 8.77 -15.45 14.39
N PHE A 92 7.56 -15.76 13.93
CA PHE A 92 6.48 -16.30 14.78
C PHE A 92 6.40 -17.82 14.62
N ASP A 93 5.95 -18.52 15.66
CA ASP A 93 5.72 -19.97 15.64
C ASP A 93 4.70 -20.41 14.57
N ASN A 94 3.79 -19.48 14.26
CA ASN A 94 2.80 -19.57 13.20
C ASN A 94 3.05 -18.46 12.16
N PRO A 95 3.94 -18.70 11.18
CA PRO A 95 4.15 -17.75 10.09
C PRO A 95 2.84 -17.47 9.36
N THR A 96 2.57 -16.19 9.16
CA THR A 96 1.38 -15.69 8.50
C THR A 96 1.80 -14.72 7.40
N PHE A 97 1.28 -14.96 6.20
CA PHE A 97 1.43 -14.06 5.08
C PHE A 97 0.36 -12.97 5.17
N MET A 98 0.80 -11.73 5.30
CA MET A 98 -0.05 -10.54 5.35
C MET A 98 0.09 -9.77 4.04
N TYR A 99 -1.02 -9.48 3.39
CA TYR A 99 -1.02 -8.79 2.09
C TYR A 99 -2.21 -7.84 1.96
N LEU A 100 -2.04 -6.82 1.14
CA LEU A 100 -3.03 -5.77 0.90
C LEU A 100 -3.65 -5.94 -0.48
N SER A 101 -4.95 -5.66 -0.58
CA SER A 101 -5.64 -5.36 -1.83
C SER A 101 -6.38 -4.04 -1.66
N HIS A 102 -6.66 -3.33 -2.75
CA HIS A 102 -7.43 -2.07 -2.71
C HIS A 102 -8.57 -2.06 -3.70
N GLY A 103 -9.61 -1.31 -3.37
CA GLY A 103 -10.79 -1.07 -4.19
C GLY A 103 -11.25 0.37 -4.03
N LEU A 104 -12.30 0.77 -4.77
CA LEU A 104 -12.83 2.13 -4.69
C LEU A 104 -13.24 2.46 -3.24
N GLY A 105 -12.56 3.44 -2.65
CA GLY A 105 -12.81 3.92 -1.30
C GLY A 105 -12.36 2.99 -0.16
N LEU A 106 -11.57 1.95 -0.42
CA LEU A 106 -11.18 0.98 0.62
C LEU A 106 -9.85 0.26 0.35
N VAL A 107 -9.29 -0.28 1.42
CA VAL A 107 -8.28 -1.35 1.36
C VAL A 107 -8.75 -2.56 2.15
N ARG A 108 -8.30 -3.76 1.75
CA ARG A 108 -8.48 -4.99 2.52
C ARG A 108 -7.10 -5.55 2.88
N LEU A 109 -6.86 -5.68 4.18
CA LEU A 109 -5.69 -6.38 4.72
C LEU A 109 -6.08 -7.84 5.00
N SER A 110 -5.40 -8.78 4.36
CA SER A 110 -5.67 -10.21 4.44
C SER A 110 -4.51 -10.96 5.08
N TYR A 111 -4.84 -12.04 5.79
CA TYR A 111 -3.93 -12.88 6.55
C TYR A 111 -4.15 -14.32 6.11
N GLN A 112 -3.06 -15.01 5.79
CA GLN A 112 -3.09 -16.42 5.40
C GLN A 112 -1.98 -17.18 6.13
N SER A 113 -2.33 -18.31 6.76
CA SER A 113 -1.36 -19.23 7.35
C SER A 113 -1.71 -20.68 6.98
N SER A 114 -0.73 -21.58 7.09
CA SER A 114 -0.95 -23.02 7.04
C SER A 114 -1.28 -23.62 8.43
N LYS A 115 -1.16 -22.84 9.51
CA LYS A 115 -1.42 -23.27 10.88
C LYS A 115 -2.53 -22.49 11.56
N THR A 116 -2.38 -21.17 11.66
CA THR A 116 -3.34 -20.26 12.30
C THR A 116 -2.90 -18.82 12.07
N ILE A 117 -3.85 -17.89 11.92
CA ILE A 117 -3.59 -16.45 11.82
C ILE A 117 -3.69 -15.70 13.15
N LYS A 118 -4.04 -16.39 14.25
CA LYS A 118 -4.37 -15.74 15.53
C LYS A 118 -3.22 -14.88 16.09
N ASP A 119 -1.98 -15.36 16.02
CA ASP A 119 -0.81 -14.60 16.48
C ASP A 119 -0.62 -13.32 15.66
N ALA A 120 -0.91 -13.37 14.36
CA ALA A 120 -0.81 -12.22 13.49
C ALA A 120 -1.94 -11.22 13.74
N ILE A 121 -3.18 -11.69 14.00
CA ILE A 121 -4.30 -10.82 14.40
C ILE A 121 -3.90 -10.06 15.67
N GLU A 122 -3.52 -10.78 16.73
CA GLU A 122 -3.12 -10.18 18.01
C GLU A 122 -1.93 -9.23 17.83
N TYR A 123 -0.91 -9.65 17.07
CA TYR A 123 0.23 -8.81 16.79
C TYR A 123 -0.17 -7.51 16.09
N THR A 124 -1.11 -7.53 15.16
CA THR A 124 -1.46 -6.33 14.37
C THR A 124 -2.52 -5.44 15.00
N LYS A 125 -3.18 -5.91 16.06
CA LYS A 125 -4.22 -5.16 16.76
C LYS A 125 -3.71 -3.78 17.21
N ASP A 126 -4.53 -2.76 16.98
CA ASP A 126 -4.28 -1.35 17.32
C ASP A 126 -3.04 -0.72 16.65
N LYS A 127 -2.34 -1.44 15.77
CA LYS A 127 -1.20 -0.89 15.02
C LYS A 127 -1.68 0.04 13.93
N ARG A 128 -0.81 0.97 13.53
CA ARG A 128 -1.08 1.83 12.40
C ARG A 128 -0.65 1.18 11.09
N LEU A 129 -1.46 1.39 10.06
CA LEU A 129 -1.14 1.13 8.67
C LEU A 129 -0.98 2.46 7.97
N LYS A 130 0.18 2.67 7.35
CA LYS A 130 0.47 3.82 6.48
C LYS A 130 0.21 3.40 5.03
N LEU A 131 -0.65 4.15 4.36
CA LEU A 131 -0.97 3.98 2.94
C LEU A 131 -0.35 5.13 2.15
N VAL A 132 0.32 4.81 1.05
CA VAL A 132 0.82 5.78 0.07
C VAL A 132 0.06 5.55 -1.23
N ILE A 133 -0.72 6.55 -1.63
CA ILE A 133 -1.67 6.51 -2.73
C ILE A 133 -1.15 7.40 -3.86
N PHE A 134 -1.06 6.86 -5.07
CA PHE A 134 -0.57 7.52 -6.28
C PHE A 134 -1.74 7.97 -7.15
#